data_AF-A0A5B6W4P3-F1
#
_entry.id   AF-A0A5B6W4P3-F1
#
_cell.length_a   1.000
_cell.length_b   1.000
_cell.length_c   1.000
_cell.angle_alpha   90.00
_cell.angle_beta   90.00
_cell.angle_gamma   90.00
#
_symmetry.space_group_name_H-M   'P 1'
#
loop_
_entity.id
_entity.type
_entity.pdbx_description
1 polymer ?
#
loop_
_entity_poly.entity_id
_entity_poly.type
_entity_poly.pdbx_seq_one_letter_code
_entity_poly.pdbx_strand_id
1 'polypeptide(L)'
;MTKQVRTYHSASLLVSSKPPTPGVVSRGIALEGFCSLLAGIWGSGTGSTTLTENTHTINITKMASRRALVFGALFLILFSVVGKVGAILASIPLSLAAAILCFMWALVVAIGLSTLQYTQTASFRNITIVGVSLFLGLSIPTYFQQYQPESILMLPSYFVPYAAASDGPVHTINEQIAAILVAKLMIHRYADTYPSFNEFVLRTCQLDFSINALLSMSMVVTLLVAFVLDNTVPGSREERGVYIWSCAEDVATDPSLQLDYSLPGKISSLCSVCGHNTQQKQGNEMEPKMVKT
;
A
#
# COMPACT_ATOMS: atom_id res chain seq x y z
N MET A 1 4.40 3.95 1.81
CA MET A 1 4.69 5.20 2.56
C MET A 1 3.80 6.35 2.10
N THR A 2 3.69 6.64 0.79
CA THR A 2 2.85 7.74 0.27
C THR A 2 1.37 7.62 0.64
N LYS A 3 0.81 6.41 0.60
CA LYS A 3 -0.57 6.12 1.02
C LYS A 3 -0.82 6.50 2.48
N GLN A 4 0.12 6.16 3.36
CA GLN A 4 0.01 6.42 4.80
C GLN A 4 -0.01 7.92 5.08
N VAL A 5 0.91 8.68 4.49
CA VAL A 5 0.98 10.14 4.65
C VAL A 5 -0.35 10.78 4.24
N ARG A 6 -0.88 10.41 3.08
CA ARG A 6 -2.19 10.90 2.61
C ARG A 6 -3.29 10.57 3.62
N THR A 7 -3.33 9.34 4.12
CA THR A 7 -4.37 8.88 5.06
C THR A 7 -4.32 9.66 6.38
N TYR A 8 -3.13 9.94 6.93
CA TYR A 8 -3.00 10.73 8.16
C TYR A 8 -3.48 12.16 7.99
N HIS A 9 -3.15 12.80 6.87
CA HIS A 9 -3.63 14.16 6.57
C HIS A 9 -5.15 14.19 6.33
N SER A 10 -5.70 13.23 5.57
CA SER A 10 -7.15 13.13 5.36
C SER A 10 -7.89 12.87 6.68
N ALA A 11 -7.37 11.99 7.54
CA ALA A 11 -7.96 11.73 8.85
C ALA A 11 -7.91 12.97 9.76
N SER A 12 -6.82 13.76 9.75
CA SER A 12 -6.74 14.97 10.56
C SER A 12 -7.74 16.03 10.15
N LEU A 13 -7.99 16.16 8.84
CA LEU A 13 -8.98 17.07 8.27
C LEU A 13 -10.40 16.65 8.67
N LEU A 14 -10.71 15.35 8.55
CA LEU A 14 -12.02 14.82 8.91
C LEU A 14 -12.34 14.99 10.40
N VAL A 15 -11.34 14.91 11.28
CA VAL A 15 -11.53 15.05 12.74
C VAL A 15 -11.42 16.53 13.18
N SER A 16 -11.22 17.47 12.25
CA SER A 16 -10.97 18.88 12.54
C SER A 16 -9.85 19.08 13.57
N SER A 17 -8.79 18.29 13.44
CA SER A 17 -7.62 18.33 14.32
C SER A 17 -6.46 19.09 13.67
N LYS A 18 -5.53 19.60 14.49
CA LYS A 18 -4.32 20.28 13.98
C LYS A 18 -3.60 19.34 12.98
N PRO A 19 -3.10 19.86 11.84
CA PRO A 19 -2.38 19.03 10.88
C PRO A 19 -1.23 18.26 11.56
N PRO A 20 -1.06 16.96 11.25
CA PRO A 20 -0.10 16.12 11.94
C PRO A 20 1.31 16.61 11.64
N THR A 21 2.10 16.81 12.70
CA THR A 21 3.50 17.20 12.52
C THR A 21 4.29 16.05 11.88
N PRO A 22 5.36 16.34 11.13
CA PRO A 22 6.18 15.30 10.48
C PRO A 22 6.68 14.23 11.45
N GLY A 23 6.95 14.61 12.72
CA GLY A 23 7.34 13.68 13.77
C GLY A 23 6.24 12.69 14.17
N VAL A 24 4.96 13.09 14.15
CA VAL A 24 3.83 12.19 14.44
C VAL A 24 3.63 11.21 13.29
N VAL A 25 3.70 11.68 12.05
CA VAL A 25 3.60 10.83 10.85
C VAL A 25 4.74 9.81 10.80
N SER A 26 5.98 10.26 11.04
CA SER A 26 7.16 9.38 11.09
C SER A 26 7.01 8.29 12.16
N ARG A 27 6.54 8.64 13.36
CA ARG A 27 6.27 7.66 14.44
C ARG A 27 5.17 6.66 14.06
N GLY A 28 4.12 7.11 13.38
CA GLY A 28 3.05 6.22 12.89
C GLY A 28 3.57 5.22 11.86
N ILE A 29 4.36 5.68 10.87
CA ILE A 29 4.99 4.84 9.85
C ILE A 29 6.00 3.87 10.49
N ALA A 30 6.80 4.34 11.46
CA ALA A 30 7.74 3.49 12.18
C ALA A 30 7.04 2.36 12.93
N LEU A 31 5.89 2.64 13.57
CA LEU A 31 5.09 1.63 14.25
C LEU A 31 4.49 0.61 13.26
N GLU A 32 4.01 1.07 12.10
CA GLU A 32 3.50 0.19 11.04
C GLU A 32 4.57 -0.77 10.49
N GLY A 33 5.79 -0.26 10.27
CA GLY A 33 6.95 -1.08 9.92
C GLY A 33 7.31 -2.08 11.02
N PHE A 34 7.31 -1.64 12.28
CA PHE A 34 7.55 -2.51 13.42
C PHE A 34 6.50 -3.63 13.56
N CYS A 35 5.22 -3.32 13.38
CA CYS A 35 4.15 -4.31 13.36
C CYS A 35 4.32 -5.32 12.22
N SER A 36 4.77 -4.87 11.05
CA SER A 36 5.05 -5.75 9.90
C SER A 36 6.22 -6.70 10.17
N LEU A 37 7.27 -6.22 10.85
CA LEU A 37 8.39 -7.06 11.28
C LEU A 37 7.92 -8.12 12.29
N LEU A 38 7.12 -7.72 13.29
CA LEU A 38 6.54 -8.66 14.25
C LEU A 38 5.63 -9.70 13.57
N ALA A 39 4.81 -9.29 12.60
CA ALA A 39 3.97 -10.19 11.82
C ALA A 39 4.78 -11.19 10.99
N GLY A 40 5.94 -10.75 10.45
CA GLY A 40 6.90 -11.62 9.80
C GLY A 40 7.52 -12.65 10.76
N ILE A 41 7.98 -12.21 11.93
CA ILE A 41 8.56 -13.09 12.97
C ILE A 41 7.53 -14.10 13.48
N TRP A 42 6.27 -13.69 13.63
CA TRP A 42 5.17 -14.56 14.07
C TRP A 42 4.65 -15.51 12.97
N GLY A 43 5.24 -15.48 11.77
CA GLY A 43 4.94 -16.42 10.68
C GLY A 43 3.74 -16.06 9.81
N SER A 44 3.11 -14.89 10.00
CA SER A 44 2.05 -14.43 9.09
C SER A 44 2.60 -13.95 7.75
N GLY A 45 3.80 -13.34 7.75
CA GLY A 45 4.43 -12.83 6.53
C GLY A 45 3.67 -11.69 5.82
N THR A 46 2.58 -11.19 6.42
CA THR A 46 1.78 -10.09 5.87
C THR A 46 2.23 -8.74 6.43
N GLY A 47 2.25 -7.72 5.57
CA GLY A 47 2.54 -6.35 5.98
C GLY A 47 1.33 -5.71 6.66
N SER A 48 1.56 -4.96 7.74
CA SER A 48 0.54 -4.12 8.38
C SER A 48 0.43 -2.80 7.63
N THR A 49 -0.79 -2.32 7.37
CA THR A 49 -0.97 -0.97 6.82
C THR A 49 -2.21 -0.25 7.32
N THR A 50 -2.14 1.08 7.38
CA THR A 50 -3.31 1.93 7.66
C THR A 50 -4.32 1.85 6.52
N LEU A 51 -5.54 1.39 6.82
CA LEU A 51 -6.61 1.28 5.83
C LEU A 51 -7.32 2.63 5.64
N THR A 52 -7.39 3.09 4.39
CA THR A 52 -8.15 4.29 4.00
C THR A 52 -9.65 4.12 4.25
N GLU A 53 -10.14 2.89 4.23
CA GLU A 53 -11.52 2.54 4.58
C GLU A 53 -11.88 2.92 6.01
N ASN A 54 -10.97 2.72 6.96
CA ASN A 54 -11.19 3.12 8.36
C ASN A 54 -11.35 4.64 8.49
N THR A 55 -10.66 5.40 7.64
CA THR A 55 -10.79 6.86 7.59
C THR A 55 -12.16 7.26 7.05
N HIS A 56 -12.68 6.52 6.06
CA HIS A 56 -14.04 6.70 5.56
C HIS A 56 -15.11 6.35 6.62
N THR A 57 -14.91 5.28 7.40
CA THR A 57 -15.79 4.93 8.51
C THR A 57 -15.83 6.04 9.56
N ILE A 58 -14.70 6.69 9.88
CA ILE A 58 -14.66 7.85 10.79
C ILE A 58 -15.50 9.00 10.22
N ASN A 59 -15.47 9.23 8.90
CA ASN A 59 -16.29 10.27 8.28
C ASN A 59 -17.81 9.98 8.39
N ILE A 60 -18.23 8.72 8.23
CA ILE A 60 -19.65 8.34 8.32
C ILE A 60 -20.14 8.30 9.78
N THR A 61 -19.38 7.63 10.65
CA THR A 61 -19.79 7.39 12.05
C THR A 61 -19.61 8.61 12.94
N LYS A 62 -18.88 9.62 12.46
CA LYS A 62 -18.52 10.84 13.20
C LYS A 62 -17.92 10.54 14.58
N MET A 63 -17.25 9.39 14.73
CA MET A 63 -16.68 8.92 15.99
C MET A 63 -15.17 8.72 15.88
N ALA A 64 -14.42 9.73 16.34
CA ALA A 64 -12.95 9.73 16.32
C ALA A 64 -12.32 9.43 17.69
N SER A 65 -12.97 8.60 18.52
CA SER A 65 -12.51 8.32 19.88
C SER A 65 -11.41 7.26 19.93
N ARG A 66 -10.25 7.60 20.53
CA ARG A 66 -9.14 6.65 20.75
C ARG A 66 -9.56 5.46 21.62
N ARG A 67 -10.45 5.66 22.60
CA ARG A 67 -10.91 4.59 23.51
C ARG A 67 -11.69 3.53 22.76
N ALA A 68 -12.58 3.93 21.86
CA ALA A 68 -13.36 2.99 21.04
C ALA A 68 -12.45 2.12 20.17
N LEU A 69 -11.41 2.72 19.59
CA LEU A 69 -10.43 2.00 18.77
C LEU A 69 -9.59 1.01 19.58
N VAL A 70 -9.21 1.36 20.82
CA VAL A 70 -8.52 0.45 21.75
C VAL A 70 -9.42 -0.71 22.17
N PHE A 71 -10.70 -0.46 22.47
CA PHE A 71 -11.65 -1.54 22.76
C PHE A 71 -11.84 -2.49 21.57
N GLY A 72 -11.95 -1.95 20.35
CA GLY A 72 -12.02 -2.75 19.13
C GLY A 72 -10.77 -3.62 18.91
N ALA A 73 -9.57 -3.05 19.13
CA ALA A 73 -8.32 -3.81 19.03
C ALA A 73 -8.25 -4.94 20.07
N LEU A 74 -8.61 -4.66 21.33
CA LEU A 74 -8.63 -5.67 22.39
C LEU A 74 -9.64 -6.78 22.10
N PHE A 75 -10.80 -6.43 21.54
CA PHE A 75 -11.81 -7.38 21.10
C PHE A 75 -11.30 -8.30 19.98
N LEU A 76 -10.60 -7.75 18.97
CA LEU A 76 -10.00 -8.55 17.89
C LEU A 76 -8.89 -9.49 18.40
N ILE A 77 -8.07 -9.03 19.37
CA ILE A 77 -7.05 -9.88 20.01
C ILE A 77 -7.71 -11.04 20.74
N LEU A 78 -8.77 -10.78 21.52
CA LEU A 78 -9.50 -11.84 22.22
C LEU A 78 -10.12 -12.85 21.26
N PHE A 79 -10.74 -12.39 20.17
CA PHE A 79 -11.32 -13.26 19.15
C PHE A 79 -10.28 -14.08 18.38
N SER A 80 -9.07 -13.55 18.20
CA SER A 80 -7.98 -14.30 17.58
C SER A 80 -7.55 -15.52 18.40
N VAL A 81 -7.72 -15.50 19.73
CA VAL A 81 -7.36 -16.64 20.60
C VAL A 81 -8.44 -17.73 20.57
N VAL A 82 -9.67 -17.39 20.22
CA VAL A 82 -10.80 -18.34 20.19
C VAL A 82 -10.81 -19.10 18.86
N GLY A 83 -10.13 -20.25 18.81
CA GLY A 83 -10.06 -21.10 17.61
C GLY A 83 -11.41 -21.53 17.02
N LYS A 84 -12.49 -21.55 17.83
CA LYS A 84 -13.85 -21.80 17.33
C LYS A 84 -14.32 -20.75 16.33
N VAL A 85 -13.95 -19.48 16.52
CA VAL A 85 -14.27 -18.40 15.58
C VAL A 85 -13.50 -18.62 14.27
N GLY A 86 -12.22 -19.01 14.36
CA GLY A 86 -11.42 -19.39 13.19
C GLY A 86 -12.02 -20.56 12.41
N ALA A 87 -12.55 -21.57 13.10
CA ALA A 87 -13.22 -22.71 12.45
C ALA A 87 -14.50 -22.28 11.69
N ILE A 88 -15.28 -21.35 12.26
CA ILE A 88 -16.45 -20.78 11.58
C ILE A 88 -16.01 -19.98 10.34
N LEU A 89 -14.95 -19.18 10.43
CA LEU A 89 -14.41 -18.45 9.26
C LEU A 89 -13.89 -19.42 8.18
N ALA A 90 -13.27 -20.52 8.56
CA ALA A 90 -12.82 -21.55 7.63
C ALA A 90 -13.98 -22.33 6.97
N SER A 91 -15.17 -22.34 7.58
CA SER A 91 -16.37 -22.96 7.00
C SER A 91 -17.03 -22.12 5.90
N ILE A 92 -16.59 -20.87 5.70
CA ILE A 92 -17.11 -20.00 4.64
C ILE A 92 -16.71 -20.57 3.28
N PRO A 93 -17.65 -20.71 2.32
CA PRO A 93 -17.33 -21.23 1.00
C PRO A 93 -16.36 -20.30 0.25
N LEU A 94 -15.41 -20.88 -0.49
CA LEU A 94 -14.38 -20.13 -1.23
C LEU A 94 -14.98 -19.12 -2.21
N SER A 95 -16.16 -19.40 -2.77
CA SER A 95 -16.87 -18.50 -3.67
C SER A 95 -17.29 -17.19 -2.99
N LEU A 96 -17.71 -17.23 -1.73
CA LEU A 96 -18.09 -16.03 -0.98
C LEU A 96 -16.84 -15.22 -0.59
N ALA A 97 -15.76 -15.89 -0.19
CA ALA A 97 -14.50 -15.25 0.09
C ALA A 97 -13.94 -14.51 -1.14
N ALA A 98 -13.99 -15.13 -2.33
CA ALA A 98 -13.59 -14.51 -3.58
C ALA A 98 -14.47 -13.30 -3.96
N ALA A 99 -15.79 -13.38 -3.73
CA ALA A 99 -16.71 -12.27 -4.02
C ALA A 99 -16.42 -11.03 -3.14
N ILE A 100 -16.21 -11.24 -1.84
CA ILE A 100 -15.87 -10.15 -0.90
C ILE A 100 -14.51 -9.56 -1.26
N LEU A 101 -13.52 -10.39 -1.60
CA LEU A 101 -12.22 -9.93 -2.03
C LEU A 101 -12.30 -9.08 -3.31
N CYS A 102 -13.10 -9.52 -4.30
CA CYS A 102 -13.36 -8.76 -5.53
C CYS A 102 -13.95 -7.37 -5.22
N PHE A 103 -14.94 -7.32 -4.32
CA PHE A 103 -15.52 -6.05 -3.87
C PHE A 103 -14.48 -5.13 -3.20
N MET A 104 -13.62 -5.68 -2.34
CA MET A 104 -12.57 -4.89 -1.69
C MET A 104 -11.56 -4.32 -2.69
N TRP A 105 -11.11 -5.13 -3.67
CA TRP A 105 -10.24 -4.62 -4.73
C TRP A 105 -10.91 -3.55 -5.59
N ALA A 106 -12.20 -3.72 -5.92
CA ALA A 106 -12.96 -2.72 -6.65
C ALA A 106 -13.08 -1.40 -5.87
N LEU A 107 -13.31 -1.47 -4.55
CA LEU A 107 -13.36 -0.30 -3.66
C LEU A 107 -11.99 0.41 -3.61
N VAL A 108 -10.89 -0.34 -3.53
CA VAL A 108 -9.53 0.22 -3.58
C VAL A 108 -9.27 0.95 -4.90
N VAL A 109 -9.69 0.38 -6.03
CA VAL A 109 -9.60 1.04 -7.35
C VAL A 109 -10.46 2.31 -7.38
N ALA A 110 -11.69 2.27 -6.87
CA ALA A 110 -12.58 3.42 -6.82
C ALA A 110 -12.02 4.57 -5.96
N ILE A 111 -11.46 4.26 -4.79
CA ILE A 111 -10.77 5.24 -3.93
C ILE A 111 -9.50 5.76 -4.62
N GLY A 112 -8.77 4.91 -5.34
CA GLY A 112 -7.61 5.33 -6.13
C GLY A 112 -8.00 6.34 -7.20
N LEU A 113 -9.04 6.03 -7.99
CA LEU A 113 -9.54 6.86 -9.07
C LEU A 113 -10.15 8.16 -8.54
N SER A 114 -10.87 8.13 -7.43
CA SER A 114 -11.41 9.34 -6.81
C SER A 114 -10.31 10.30 -6.39
N THR A 115 -9.10 9.83 -6.07
CA THR A 115 -8.00 10.74 -5.75
C THR A 115 -7.42 11.47 -6.96
N LEU A 116 -7.72 11.03 -8.19
CA LEU A 116 -7.33 11.76 -9.40
C LEU A 116 -8.12 13.05 -9.58
N GLN A 117 -9.29 13.21 -8.94
CA GLN A 117 -10.08 14.43 -9.02
C GLN A 117 -9.33 15.68 -8.50
N TYR A 118 -8.31 15.47 -7.67
CA TYR A 118 -7.46 16.53 -7.14
C TYR A 118 -6.34 16.95 -8.11
N THR A 119 -6.16 16.25 -9.23
CA THR A 119 -5.26 16.66 -10.31
C THR A 119 -6.07 17.28 -11.45
N GLN A 120 -5.41 18.04 -12.32
CA GLN A 120 -6.08 18.57 -13.51
C GLN A 120 -6.33 17.45 -14.52
N THR A 121 -7.45 16.73 -14.37
CA THR A 121 -7.82 15.60 -15.23
C THR A 121 -8.21 16.03 -16.64
N ALA A 122 -8.47 17.32 -16.88
CA ALA A 122 -8.77 17.86 -18.21
C ALA A 122 -7.53 18.01 -19.11
N SER A 123 -6.32 17.90 -18.55
CA SER A 123 -5.08 17.98 -19.34
C SER A 123 -4.83 16.69 -20.11
N PHE A 124 -4.50 16.80 -21.40
CA PHE A 124 -4.15 15.65 -22.24
C PHE A 124 -2.99 14.84 -21.62
N ARG A 125 -2.00 15.53 -21.03
CA ARG A 125 -0.87 14.93 -20.30
C ARG A 125 -1.33 13.92 -19.25
N ASN A 126 -2.18 14.34 -18.31
CA ASN A 126 -2.60 13.47 -17.20
C ASN A 126 -3.48 12.31 -17.68
N ILE A 127 -4.36 12.56 -18.65
CA ILE A 127 -5.20 11.51 -19.25
C ILE A 127 -4.32 10.44 -19.91
N THR A 128 -3.30 10.84 -20.68
CA THR A 128 -2.38 9.91 -21.31
C THR A 128 -1.58 9.12 -20.28
N ILE A 129 -1.03 9.77 -19.24
CA ILE A 129 -0.25 9.08 -18.19
C ILE A 129 -1.12 8.02 -17.49
N VAL A 130 -2.33 8.38 -17.07
CA VAL A 130 -3.24 7.45 -16.38
C VAL A 130 -3.72 6.33 -17.31
N GLY A 131 -4.14 6.67 -18.53
CA GLY A 131 -4.65 5.69 -19.49
C GLY A 131 -3.59 4.67 -19.92
N VAL A 132 -2.38 5.13 -20.26
CA VAL A 132 -1.29 4.25 -20.70
C VAL A 132 -0.77 3.41 -19.53
N SER A 133 -0.64 3.98 -18.32
CA SER A 133 -0.18 3.22 -17.16
C SER A 133 -1.17 2.13 -16.73
N LEU A 134 -2.49 2.39 -16.76
CA LEU A 134 -3.50 1.36 -16.48
C LEU A 134 -3.53 0.28 -17.55
N PHE A 135 -3.45 0.66 -18.83
CA PHE A 135 -3.46 -0.30 -19.93
C PHE A 135 -2.25 -1.25 -19.88
N LEU A 136 -1.04 -0.71 -19.75
CA LEU A 136 0.18 -1.51 -19.65
C LEU A 136 0.27 -2.26 -18.32
N GLY A 137 -0.24 -1.66 -17.24
CA GLY A 137 -0.31 -2.24 -15.90
C GLY A 137 -1.19 -3.47 -15.79
N LEU A 138 -2.19 -3.63 -16.68
CA LEU A 138 -3.00 -4.84 -16.79
C LEU A 138 -2.47 -5.80 -17.86
N SER A 139 -2.02 -5.27 -19.01
CA SER A 139 -1.64 -6.10 -20.16
C SER A 139 -0.34 -6.87 -19.96
N ILE A 140 0.70 -6.24 -19.38
CA ILE A 140 2.01 -6.87 -19.19
C ILE A 140 1.94 -8.03 -18.20
N PRO A 141 1.34 -7.89 -16.99
CA PRO A 141 1.18 -9.03 -16.08
C PRO A 141 0.45 -10.22 -16.70
N THR A 142 -0.63 -9.96 -17.45
CA THR A 142 -1.39 -11.03 -18.12
C THR A 142 -0.56 -11.75 -19.18
N TYR A 143 0.30 -11.02 -19.90
CA TYR A 143 1.23 -11.61 -20.86
C TYR A 143 2.26 -12.52 -20.15
N PHE A 144 2.83 -12.06 -19.04
CA PHE A 144 3.80 -12.85 -18.26
C PHE A 144 3.16 -14.08 -17.59
N GLN A 145 1.89 -14.00 -17.16
CA GLN A 145 1.17 -15.12 -16.54
C GLN A 145 0.71 -16.18 -17.54
N GLN A 146 0.39 -15.79 -18.77
CA GLN A 146 -0.08 -16.70 -19.81
C GLN A 146 1.07 -17.32 -20.63
N TYR A 147 2.31 -16.88 -20.40
CA TYR A 147 3.48 -17.44 -21.06
C TYR A 147 3.61 -18.93 -20.71
N GLN A 148 3.52 -19.78 -21.73
CA GLN A 148 3.65 -21.23 -21.59
C GLN A 148 5.11 -21.62 -21.76
N PRO A 149 5.69 -22.41 -20.84
CA PRO A 149 7.02 -22.94 -21.04
C PRO A 149 7.04 -24.09 -22.02
N GLU A 150 8.02 -24.05 -22.91
CA GLU A 150 8.30 -25.11 -23.89
C GLU A 150 8.92 -26.38 -23.25
N SER A 151 9.23 -26.37 -21.95
CA SER A 151 9.93 -27.49 -21.28
C SER A 151 9.14 -28.10 -20.11
N ILE A 152 8.63 -29.31 -20.31
CA ILE A 152 7.99 -30.13 -19.27
C ILE A 152 9.09 -30.91 -18.53
N LEU A 153 9.82 -30.24 -17.66
CA LEU A 153 10.81 -30.89 -16.82
C LEU A 153 10.15 -31.19 -15.46
N MET A 154 9.91 -32.47 -15.15
CA MET A 154 9.37 -32.89 -13.86
C MET A 154 10.42 -32.72 -12.77
N LEU A 155 10.48 -31.54 -12.15
CA LEU A 155 11.38 -31.27 -11.03
C LEU A 155 10.72 -31.60 -9.67
N PRO A 156 11.50 -32.05 -8.68
CA PRO A 156 11.07 -32.13 -7.29
C PRO A 156 10.54 -30.79 -6.74
N SER A 157 9.62 -30.84 -5.77
CA SER A 157 8.89 -29.67 -5.26
C SER A 157 9.74 -28.46 -4.82
N TYR A 158 11.00 -28.69 -4.42
CA TYR A 158 11.92 -27.62 -4.00
C TYR A 158 12.50 -26.81 -5.16
N PHE A 159 12.46 -27.32 -6.39
CA PHE A 159 12.89 -26.59 -7.59
C PHE A 159 11.73 -26.03 -8.41
N VAL A 160 10.48 -26.25 -8.01
CA VAL A 160 9.30 -25.67 -8.67
C VAL A 160 9.36 -24.14 -8.80
N PRO A 161 9.86 -23.37 -7.80
CA PRO A 161 10.04 -21.93 -7.95
C PRO A 161 11.09 -21.55 -9.00
N TYR A 162 12.12 -22.37 -9.18
CA TYR A 162 13.22 -22.17 -10.12
C TYR A 162 12.85 -22.58 -11.56
N ALA A 163 11.99 -23.59 -11.71
CA ALA A 163 11.39 -23.92 -13.00
C ALA A 163 10.43 -22.81 -13.44
N ALA A 164 9.49 -22.41 -12.57
CA ALA A 164 8.57 -21.31 -12.84
C ALA A 164 9.28 -19.96 -13.10
N ALA A 165 10.49 -19.78 -12.58
CA ALA A 165 11.37 -18.64 -12.85
C ALA A 165 11.98 -18.63 -14.25
N SER A 166 12.49 -19.80 -14.65
CA SER A 166 13.18 -20.05 -15.91
C SER A 166 12.22 -19.97 -17.09
N ASP A 167 10.94 -20.16 -16.81
CA ASP A 167 9.85 -20.26 -17.77
C ASP A 167 9.19 -18.92 -18.10
N GLY A 168 9.76 -17.78 -17.68
CA GLY A 168 9.24 -16.45 -18.04
C GLY A 168 9.89 -15.87 -19.32
N PRO A 169 9.27 -14.86 -19.94
CA PRO A 169 9.72 -14.30 -21.22
C PRO A 169 11.03 -13.50 -21.14
N VAL A 170 11.53 -13.20 -19.93
CA VAL A 170 12.86 -12.63 -19.73
C VAL A 170 13.81 -13.75 -19.32
N HIS A 171 14.72 -14.09 -20.23
CA HIS A 171 15.75 -15.11 -20.05
C HIS A 171 17.10 -14.52 -20.47
N THR A 172 18.04 -14.46 -19.51
CA THR A 172 19.39 -13.92 -19.73
C THR A 172 20.34 -14.98 -20.29
N ILE A 173 20.03 -16.27 -20.13
CA ILE A 173 20.79 -17.42 -20.66
C ILE A 173 19.98 -18.14 -21.74
N ASN A 174 20.64 -18.66 -22.77
CA ASN A 174 20.01 -19.55 -23.77
C ASN A 174 19.32 -20.75 -23.10
N GLU A 175 18.06 -21.01 -23.44
CA GLU A 175 17.23 -22.09 -22.85
C GLU A 175 17.92 -23.46 -22.85
N GLN A 176 18.64 -23.78 -23.92
CA GLN A 176 19.39 -25.03 -24.08
C GLN A 176 20.52 -25.17 -23.06
N ILE A 177 21.20 -24.07 -22.72
CA ILE A 177 22.31 -24.06 -21.75
C ILE A 177 21.74 -24.18 -20.33
N ALA A 178 20.66 -23.46 -20.02
CA ALA A 178 20.00 -23.54 -18.71
C ALA A 178 19.47 -24.96 -18.43
N ALA A 179 18.79 -25.58 -19.39
CA ALA A 179 18.28 -26.95 -19.26
C ALA A 179 19.41 -27.99 -19.09
N ILE A 180 20.48 -27.91 -19.89
CA ILE A 180 21.66 -28.78 -19.74
C ILE A 180 22.35 -28.56 -18.39
N LEU A 181 22.39 -27.32 -17.89
CA LEU A 181 23.05 -27.02 -16.63
C LEU A 181 22.25 -27.43 -15.40
N VAL A 182 20.93 -27.22 -15.42
CA VAL A 182 20.02 -27.71 -14.37
C VAL A 182 20.05 -29.24 -14.32
N ALA A 183 20.05 -29.90 -15.49
CA ALA A 183 20.23 -31.35 -15.57
C ALA A 183 21.62 -31.81 -15.06
N LYS A 184 22.69 -31.06 -15.34
CA LYS A 184 24.04 -31.31 -14.80
C LYS A 184 24.16 -31.06 -13.29
N LEU A 185 23.46 -30.06 -12.75
CA LEU A 185 23.42 -29.76 -11.31
C LEU A 185 22.60 -30.79 -10.54
N MET A 186 21.53 -31.33 -11.12
CA MET A 186 20.72 -32.42 -10.55
C MET A 186 21.51 -33.75 -10.41
N ILE A 187 22.52 -33.96 -11.25
CA ILE A 187 23.46 -35.07 -11.10
C ILE A 187 24.57 -34.61 -10.16
N HIS A 188 24.48 -34.98 -8.88
CA HIS A 188 25.39 -34.63 -7.76
C HIS A 188 26.91 -34.79 -8.06
N ARG A 189 27.30 -35.46 -9.16
CA ARG A 189 28.69 -35.64 -9.62
C ARG A 189 29.32 -34.43 -10.33
N TYR A 190 28.54 -33.45 -10.79
CA TYR A 190 29.10 -32.30 -11.56
C TYR A 190 29.26 -31.02 -10.73
N ALA A 191 28.61 -30.94 -9.56
CA ALA A 191 28.69 -29.80 -8.65
C ALA A 191 30.13 -29.49 -8.21
N ASP A 192 30.97 -30.52 -8.08
CA ASP A 192 32.34 -30.40 -7.56
C ASP A 192 33.39 -30.02 -8.63
N THR A 193 33.07 -30.10 -9.93
CA THR A 193 34.07 -29.97 -11.01
C THR A 193 34.26 -28.54 -11.52
N TYR A 194 33.26 -27.65 -11.39
CA TYR A 194 33.32 -26.25 -11.86
C TYR A 194 32.53 -25.27 -10.95
N PRO A 195 33.05 -24.92 -9.76
CA PRO A 195 32.30 -24.16 -8.75
C PRO A 195 31.96 -22.72 -9.17
N SER A 196 32.84 -22.03 -9.91
CA SER A 196 32.64 -20.63 -10.33
C SER A 196 31.57 -20.45 -11.41
N PHE A 197 31.41 -21.44 -12.30
CA PHE A 197 30.42 -21.40 -13.37
C PHE A 197 29.00 -21.67 -12.84
N ASN A 198 28.88 -22.54 -11.82
CA ASN A 198 27.61 -22.86 -11.18
C ASN A 198 27.04 -21.69 -10.38
N GLU A 199 27.87 -20.94 -9.65
CA GLU A 199 27.47 -19.71 -8.92
C GLU A 199 26.93 -18.63 -9.87
N PHE A 200 27.61 -18.42 -10.99
CA PHE A 200 27.17 -17.44 -12.00
C PHE A 200 25.80 -17.80 -12.58
N VAL A 201 25.60 -19.07 -12.93
CA VAL A 201 24.33 -19.52 -13.52
C VAL A 201 23.19 -19.52 -12.50
N LEU A 202 23.47 -19.91 -11.25
CA LEU A 202 22.49 -19.85 -10.19
C LEU A 202 22.02 -18.39 -9.96
N ARG A 203 22.95 -17.43 -9.97
CA ARG A 203 22.64 -16.01 -9.84
C ARG A 203 21.80 -15.49 -11.00
N THR A 204 22.14 -15.83 -12.24
CA THR A 204 21.37 -15.36 -13.41
C THR A 204 19.95 -15.94 -13.43
N CYS A 205 19.78 -17.23 -13.10
CA CYS A 205 18.43 -17.81 -12.97
C CYS A 205 17.61 -17.18 -11.83
N GLN A 206 18.25 -16.83 -10.71
CA GLN A 206 17.59 -16.10 -9.61
C GLN A 206 17.21 -14.66 -10.00
N LEU A 207 18.01 -14.01 -10.85
CA LEU A 207 17.69 -12.69 -11.39
C LEU A 207 16.52 -12.76 -12.37
N ASP A 208 16.52 -13.75 -13.27
CA ASP A 208 15.43 -13.99 -14.21
C ASP A 208 14.12 -14.29 -13.44
N PHE A 209 14.17 -15.11 -12.37
CA PHE A 209 13.02 -15.31 -11.46
C PHE A 209 12.49 -13.99 -10.92
N SER A 210 13.40 -13.18 -10.36
CA SER A 210 13.04 -11.96 -9.66
C SER A 210 12.41 -10.96 -10.63
N ILE A 211 12.97 -10.83 -11.83
CA ILE A 211 12.48 -9.93 -12.88
C ILE A 211 11.11 -10.41 -13.40
N ASN A 212 10.97 -11.70 -13.71
CA ASN A 212 9.71 -12.27 -14.18
C ASN A 212 8.62 -12.15 -13.11
N ALA A 213 8.94 -12.41 -11.84
CA ALA A 213 8.02 -12.24 -10.71
C ALA A 213 7.62 -10.76 -10.52
N LEU A 214 8.56 -9.81 -10.64
CA LEU A 214 8.27 -8.39 -10.54
C LEU A 214 7.39 -7.89 -11.69
N LEU A 215 7.64 -8.34 -12.91
CA LEU A 215 6.85 -7.99 -14.10
C LEU A 215 5.47 -8.67 -14.13
N SER A 216 5.30 -9.78 -13.40
CA SER A 216 4.00 -10.40 -13.15
C SER A 216 3.13 -9.63 -12.13
N MET A 217 3.71 -8.70 -11.36
CA MET A 217 2.97 -7.89 -10.39
C MET A 217 2.41 -6.61 -11.03
N SER A 218 1.10 -6.56 -11.24
CA SER A 218 0.41 -5.41 -11.84
C SER A 218 0.69 -4.08 -11.14
N MET A 219 0.78 -4.07 -9.82
CA MET A 219 1.09 -2.85 -9.05
C MET A 219 2.50 -2.32 -9.35
N VAL A 220 3.48 -3.19 -9.52
CA VAL A 220 4.88 -2.82 -9.78
C VAL A 220 4.99 -2.24 -11.19
N VAL A 221 4.42 -2.93 -12.18
CA VAL A 221 4.43 -2.49 -13.59
C VAL A 221 3.72 -1.15 -13.74
N THR A 222 2.52 -1.01 -13.16
CA THR A 222 1.75 0.24 -13.23
C THR A 222 2.53 1.41 -12.62
N LEU A 223 3.16 1.20 -11.46
CA LEU A 223 3.98 2.22 -10.79
C LEU A 223 5.19 2.63 -11.63
N LEU A 224 5.91 1.64 -12.20
CA LEU A 224 7.08 1.88 -13.02
C LEU A 224 6.71 2.69 -14.28
N VAL A 225 5.68 2.27 -15.00
CA VAL A 225 5.19 2.96 -16.20
C VAL A 225 4.72 4.37 -15.87
N ALA A 226 3.93 4.54 -14.80
CA ALA A 226 3.47 5.85 -14.37
C ALA A 226 4.64 6.77 -13.99
N PHE A 227 5.66 6.24 -13.30
CA PHE A 227 6.85 6.99 -12.93
C PHE A 227 7.67 7.43 -14.16
N VAL A 228 7.90 6.52 -15.11
CA VAL A 228 8.61 6.85 -16.35
C VAL A 228 7.84 7.92 -17.12
N LEU A 229 6.54 7.74 -17.32
CA LEU A 229 5.71 8.70 -18.05
C LEU A 229 5.65 10.08 -17.38
N ASP A 230 5.60 10.17 -16.05
CA ASP A 230 5.57 11.46 -15.36
C ASP A 230 6.92 12.23 -15.43
N ASN A 231 8.04 11.51 -15.62
CA ASN A 231 9.35 12.11 -15.88
C ASN A 231 9.59 12.44 -17.35
N THR A 232 9.04 11.65 -18.28
CA THR A 232 9.24 11.84 -19.72
C THR A 232 8.34 12.95 -20.29
N VAL A 233 7.09 13.06 -19.80
CA VAL A 233 6.15 14.04 -20.36
C VAL A 233 6.25 15.37 -19.59
N PRO A 234 6.65 16.48 -20.24
CA PRO A 234 6.74 17.78 -19.58
C PRO A 234 5.36 18.26 -19.12
N GLY A 235 5.30 18.86 -17.94
CA GLY A 235 4.05 19.39 -17.38
C GLY A 235 4.30 20.43 -16.29
N SER A 236 3.31 21.30 -16.07
CA SER A 236 3.38 22.36 -15.05
C SER A 236 3.13 21.80 -13.63
N ARG A 237 3.49 22.56 -12.59
CA ARG A 237 3.23 22.15 -11.19
C ARG A 237 1.74 22.03 -10.85
N GLU A 238 0.91 22.81 -11.53
CA GLU A 238 -0.55 22.82 -11.39
C GLU A 238 -1.14 21.54 -12.01
N GLU A 239 -0.66 21.14 -13.18
CA GLU A 239 -1.06 19.89 -13.83
C GLU A 239 -0.71 18.66 -12.99
N ARG A 240 0.39 18.72 -12.22
CA ARG A 240 0.79 17.63 -11.31
C ARG A 240 -0.05 17.57 -10.03
N GLY A 241 -0.98 18.50 -9.78
CA GLY A 241 -1.84 18.52 -8.59
C GLY A 241 -1.09 18.82 -7.29
N VAL A 242 0.14 19.37 -7.38
CA VAL A 242 0.98 19.70 -6.21
C VAL A 242 0.50 20.98 -5.53
N TYR A 243 -0.27 21.82 -6.23
CA TYR A 243 -0.70 23.13 -5.71
C TYR A 243 -1.58 23.02 -4.45
N ILE A 244 -2.47 22.02 -4.38
CA ILE A 244 -3.42 21.80 -3.26
C ILE A 244 -2.68 21.46 -1.96
N TRP A 245 -1.49 20.87 -2.05
CA TRP A 245 -0.68 20.49 -0.88
C TRP A 245 0.28 21.60 -0.42
N SER A 246 0.30 22.75 -1.09
CA SER A 246 1.13 23.91 -0.73
C SER A 246 0.54 24.71 0.44
N CYS A 247 -0.79 24.69 0.60
CA CYS A 247 -1.52 25.41 1.65
C CYS A 247 -2.43 24.45 2.41
N ALA A 248 -1.90 23.78 3.43
CA ALA A 248 -2.70 22.93 4.31
C ALA A 248 -3.75 23.73 5.12
N GLU A 249 -3.49 25.02 5.37
CA GLU A 249 -4.42 25.95 6.00
C GLU A 249 -5.75 26.15 5.23
N ASP A 250 -5.74 26.11 3.89
CA ASP A 250 -6.93 26.44 3.10
C ASP A 250 -7.99 25.32 3.15
N VAL A 251 -7.56 24.05 3.19
CA VAL A 251 -8.46 22.88 3.29
C VAL A 251 -9.00 22.68 4.73
N ALA A 252 -8.24 23.12 5.74
CA ALA A 252 -8.68 23.07 7.14
C ALA A 252 -9.75 24.13 7.47
N THR A 253 -9.89 25.15 6.61
CA THR A 253 -10.82 26.28 6.80
C THR A 253 -12.16 26.06 6.09
N ASP A 254 -12.36 24.90 5.42
CA ASP A 254 -13.62 24.59 4.75
C ASP A 254 -14.77 24.45 5.78
N PRO A 255 -15.78 25.34 5.75
CA PRO A 255 -16.82 25.42 6.80
C PRO A 255 -17.74 24.20 6.86
N SER A 256 -17.74 23.35 5.83
CA SER A 256 -18.52 22.11 5.77
C SER A 256 -17.95 20.99 6.65
N LEU A 257 -16.63 20.95 6.87
CA LEU A 257 -15.96 19.94 7.71
C LEU A 257 -15.98 20.31 9.21
N GLN A 258 -16.04 21.61 9.51
CA GLN A 258 -16.01 22.14 10.87
C GLN A 258 -17.34 21.96 11.62
N LEU A 259 -18.46 21.96 10.90
CA LEU A 259 -19.81 21.89 11.49
C LEU A 259 -20.10 20.51 12.11
N ASP A 260 -19.64 19.42 11.48
CA ASP A 260 -19.99 18.05 11.84
C ASP A 260 -19.38 17.53 13.15
N TYR A 261 -18.26 18.11 13.59
CA TYR A 261 -17.58 17.74 14.85
C TYR A 261 -17.75 18.80 15.95
N SER A 262 -18.55 19.84 15.71
CA SER A 262 -18.84 20.85 16.72
C SER A 262 -19.77 20.26 17.80
N LEU A 263 -19.27 20.20 19.03
CA LEU A 263 -20.09 19.78 20.18
C LEU A 263 -21.23 20.78 20.39
N PRO A 264 -22.49 20.34 20.58
CA PRO A 264 -23.56 21.24 20.98
C PRO A 264 -23.17 21.91 22.30
N GLY A 265 -23.27 23.25 22.36
CA GLY A 265 -22.59 24.10 23.35
C GLY A 265 -22.87 23.80 24.83
N LYS A 266 -23.85 22.95 25.15
CA LYS A 266 -24.14 22.48 26.52
C LYS A 266 -23.33 21.25 26.96
N ILE A 267 -22.70 20.52 26.03
CA ILE A 267 -21.96 19.26 26.32
C ILE A 267 -20.44 19.48 26.33
N SER A 268 -19.92 20.58 25.75
CA SER A 268 -18.48 20.84 25.72
C SER A 268 -17.89 21.09 27.12
N SER A 269 -18.66 21.64 28.05
CA SER A 269 -18.22 21.89 29.43
C SER A 269 -18.06 20.60 30.25
N LEU A 270 -18.84 19.55 29.96
CA LEU A 270 -18.75 18.26 30.63
C LEU A 270 -17.58 17.40 30.11
N CYS A 271 -17.26 17.51 28.82
CA CYS A 271 -16.20 16.70 28.20
C CYS A 271 -14.79 17.28 28.41
N SER A 272 -14.69 18.56 28.81
CA SER A 272 -13.42 19.23 29.12
C SER A 272 -12.61 18.55 30.23
N VAL A 273 -13.27 17.83 31.15
CA VAL A 273 -12.60 17.10 32.25
C VAL A 273 -11.77 15.90 31.77
N CYS A 274 -11.99 15.39 30.54
CA CYS A 274 -11.20 14.29 29.98
C CYS A 274 -10.11 14.72 28.98
N GLY A 275 -10.00 16.01 28.63
CA GLY A 275 -9.15 16.53 27.56
C GLY A 275 -7.98 17.42 28.01
N HIS A 276 -7.66 17.46 29.30
CA HIS A 276 -6.83 18.51 29.90
C HIS A 276 -5.33 18.48 29.57
N ASN A 277 -4.86 17.67 28.62
CA ASN A 277 -3.44 17.66 28.21
C ASN A 277 -3.16 18.01 26.75
N THR A 278 -4.17 18.33 25.94
CA THR A 278 -3.93 18.68 24.52
C THR A 278 -4.44 20.05 24.11
N GLN A 279 -5.44 20.62 24.80
CA GLN A 279 -6.04 21.92 24.44
C GLN A 279 -5.38 23.12 25.15
N GLN A 280 -4.74 22.92 26.30
CA GLN A 280 -4.18 24.03 27.09
C GLN A 280 -2.92 24.69 26.49
N LYS A 281 -2.35 24.11 25.42
CA LYS A 281 -1.25 24.71 24.67
C LYS A 281 -1.69 25.60 23.50
N GLN A 282 -2.99 25.65 23.18
CA GLN A 282 -3.52 26.45 22.06
C GLN A 282 -4.02 27.85 22.46
N GLY A 283 -4.14 28.15 23.76
CA GLY A 283 -4.64 29.45 24.25
C GLY A 283 -3.56 30.52 24.47
N ASN A 284 -2.27 30.16 24.53
CA ASN A 284 -1.21 31.09 24.97
C ASN A 284 -0.26 31.58 23.87
N GLU A 285 -0.48 31.24 22.60
CA GLU A 285 0.32 31.77 21.46
C GLU A 285 -0.45 32.76 20.57
N MET A 286 -1.72 33.06 20.89
CA MET A 286 -2.52 34.11 20.24
C MET A 286 -2.54 35.37 21.11
N GLU A 287 -1.41 36.05 21.27
CA GLU A 287 -1.41 37.47 21.66
C GLU A 287 -0.80 38.29 20.52
N PRO A 288 -1.60 39.11 19.79
CA PRO A 288 -1.06 39.99 18.77
C PRO A 288 -0.33 41.16 19.45
N LYS A 289 1.01 41.19 19.33
CA LYS A 289 1.77 42.42 19.60
C LYS A 289 1.38 43.47 18.57
N MET A 290 0.47 44.37 18.96
CA MET A 290 0.23 45.63 18.28
C MET A 290 1.54 46.42 18.21
N VAL A 291 2.10 46.53 17.01
CA VAL A 291 3.10 47.54 16.68
C VAL A 291 2.36 48.88 16.63
N LYS A 292 2.54 49.70 17.67
CA LYS A 292 2.14 51.10 17.68
C LYS A 292 3.26 51.95 17.10
N THR A 293 2.90 52.73 16.09
CA THR A 293 3.55 53.96 15.55
C THR A 293 4.94 53.83 14.96
#